data_AF-A0A8H6K491-F1
#
_entry.id   AF-A0A8H6K491-F1
#
_cell.length_a   1.000
_cell.length_b   1.000
_cell.length_c   1.000
_cell.angle_alpha   90.00
_cell.angle_beta   90.00
_cell.angle_gamma   90.00
#
_symmetry.space_group_name_H-M   'P 1'
#
loop_
_entity.id
_entity.type
_entity.pdbx_description
1 polymer ?
#
loop_
_entity_poly.entity_id
_entity_poly.type
_entity_poly.pdbx_seq_one_letter_code
_entity_poly.pdbx_strand_id
1 'polypeptide(L)'
;MVRIRSAFTIFAVISSAVALKCNIQVRNDVGRVVGSTCVNAGATGSVTSSQTGANISFKTSNTCGVDSTGGIGPNESLSNGGPC
;
A
#
# COMPACT_ATOMS: atom_id res chain seq x y z
N MET A 1 10.38 48.15 36.25
CA MET A 1 9.40 47.03 36.21
C MET A 1 9.41 46.46 34.79
N VAL A 2 10.20 45.40 34.54
CA VAL A 2 10.42 44.86 33.19
C VAL A 2 9.43 43.72 32.93
N ARG A 3 8.54 43.89 31.94
CA ARG A 3 7.57 42.88 31.51
C ARG A 3 8.21 42.00 30.43
N ILE A 4 8.74 40.85 30.82
CA ILE A 4 9.20 39.82 29.89
C ILE A 4 7.97 39.07 29.39
N ARG A 5 7.52 39.39 28.17
CA ARG A 5 6.53 38.58 27.44
C ARG A 5 7.28 37.49 26.68
N SER A 6 7.59 36.39 27.35
CA SER A 6 8.08 35.18 26.67
C SER A 6 6.92 34.50 25.95
N ALA A 7 6.82 34.72 24.65
CA ALA A 7 5.98 33.92 23.78
C ALA A 7 6.79 32.69 23.34
N PHE A 8 6.59 31.56 24.01
CA PHE A 8 7.03 30.26 23.52
C PHE A 8 6.10 29.84 22.37
N THR A 9 6.49 30.14 21.13
CA THR A 9 5.83 29.58 19.95
C THR A 9 6.27 28.12 19.80
N ILE A 10 5.36 27.21 20.16
CA ILE A 10 5.50 25.79 19.90
C ILE A 10 5.32 25.59 18.38
N PHE A 11 6.41 25.36 17.67
CA PHE A 11 6.36 24.86 16.31
C PHE A 11 5.80 23.44 16.37
N ALA A 12 4.51 23.28 16.05
CA ALA A 12 3.93 21.98 15.76
C ALA A 12 4.57 21.49 14.45
N VAL A 13 5.59 20.64 14.58
CA VAL A 13 6.15 19.91 13.45
C VAL A 13 5.08 18.90 13.03
N ILE A 14 4.30 19.26 12.02
CA ILE A 14 3.40 18.32 11.35
C ILE A 14 4.33 17.41 10.54
N SER A 15 4.86 16.38 11.20
CA SER A 15 5.52 15.27 10.52
C SER A 15 4.46 14.57 9.68
N SER A 16 4.26 15.03 8.45
CA SER A 16 3.52 14.29 7.44
C SER A 16 4.30 13.00 7.20
N ALA A 17 3.99 11.96 7.98
CA ALA A 17 4.45 10.61 7.72
C ALA A 17 4.05 10.31 6.29
N VAL A 18 5.04 10.26 5.40
CA VAL A 18 4.83 9.87 4.01
C VAL A 18 4.29 8.45 4.09
N ALA A 19 3.01 8.28 3.82
CA ALA A 19 2.38 6.96 3.90
C ALA A 19 3.13 6.06 2.92
N LEU A 20 3.79 5.01 3.43
CA LEU A 20 4.50 4.04 2.63
C LEU A 20 3.53 3.49 1.57
N LYS A 21 3.88 3.56 0.29
CA LYS A 21 3.07 2.99 -0.78
C LYS A 21 3.63 1.64 -1.20
N CYS A 22 2.74 0.68 -1.39
CA CYS A 22 3.03 -0.69 -1.74
C CYS A 22 2.56 -0.95 -3.17
N ASN A 23 3.46 -1.47 -4.02
CA ASN A 23 3.08 -1.99 -5.32
C ASN A 23 2.63 -3.44 -5.18
N ILE A 24 1.34 -3.70 -5.31
CA ILE A 24 0.80 -5.05 -5.24
C ILE A 24 0.63 -5.58 -6.66
N GLN A 25 1.29 -6.70 -6.95
CA GLN A 25 1.29 -7.35 -8.25
C GLN A 25 0.60 -8.70 -8.18
N VAL A 26 -0.26 -8.96 -9.16
CA VAL A 26 -0.77 -10.29 -9.47
C VAL A 26 0.20 -10.94 -10.45
N ARG A 27 0.70 -12.11 -10.11
CA ARG A 27 1.56 -12.91 -10.96
C ARG A 27 0.87 -14.21 -11.32
N ASN A 28 1.00 -14.63 -12.57
CA ASN A 28 0.58 -15.96 -12.98
C ASN A 28 1.66 -17.02 -12.64
N ASP A 29 1.38 -18.28 -12.94
CA ASP A 29 2.25 -19.44 -12.62
C ASP A 29 3.63 -19.40 -13.28
N VAL A 30 3.77 -18.70 -14.41
CA VAL A 30 5.09 -18.45 -15.03
C VAL A 30 5.80 -17.22 -14.44
N GLY A 31 5.28 -16.63 -13.36
CA GLY A 31 5.85 -15.48 -12.65
C GLY A 31 5.63 -14.12 -13.32
N ARG A 32 4.87 -14.06 -14.43
CA ARG A 32 4.58 -12.83 -15.18
C ARG A 32 3.55 -11.99 -14.46
N VAL A 33 3.77 -10.68 -14.40
CA VAL A 33 2.80 -9.72 -13.85
C VAL A 33 1.62 -9.60 -14.82
N VAL A 34 0.43 -9.92 -14.32
CA VAL A 34 -0.86 -9.85 -15.03
C VAL A 34 -1.80 -8.82 -14.42
N GLY A 35 -1.36 -8.11 -13.38
CA GLY A 35 -2.06 -6.98 -12.80
C GLY A 35 -1.20 -6.29 -11.76
N SER A 36 -1.34 -4.98 -11.59
CA SER A 36 -0.61 -4.24 -10.55
C SER A 36 -1.41 -3.04 -10.07
N THR A 37 -1.24 -2.67 -8.81
CA THR A 37 -1.84 -1.46 -8.25
C THR A 37 -1.00 -0.91 -7.10
N CYS A 38 -1.08 0.40 -6.89
CA CYS A 38 -0.42 1.10 -5.79
C CYS A 38 -1.43 1.40 -4.68
N VAL A 39 -1.15 0.91 -3.47
CA VAL A 39 -1.97 1.21 -2.29
C VAL A 39 -1.11 1.72 -1.14
N ASN A 40 -1.71 2.43 -0.19
CA ASN A 40 -1.02 2.77 1.05
C ASN A 40 -0.82 1.51 1.90
N ALA A 41 0.31 1.42 2.59
CA ALA A 41 0.59 0.35 3.54
C ALA A 41 -0.49 0.33 4.64
N GLY A 42 -0.95 -0.86 5.01
CA GLY A 42 -2.05 -1.05 5.94
C GLY A 42 -3.45 -0.95 5.32
N ALA A 43 -3.57 -0.56 4.04
CA ALA A 43 -4.85 -0.42 3.36
C ALA A 43 -5.31 -1.71 2.68
N THR A 44 -6.62 -1.81 2.46
CA THR A 44 -7.22 -2.79 1.54
C THR A 44 -7.31 -2.22 0.14
N GLY A 45 -7.19 -3.09 -0.86
CA GLY A 45 -7.28 -2.70 -2.26
C GLY A 45 -7.78 -3.85 -3.12
N SER A 46 -7.89 -3.57 -4.41
CA SER A 46 -8.23 -4.57 -5.41
C SER A 46 -7.47 -4.33 -6.70
N VAL A 47 -7.27 -5.40 -7.45
CA VAL A 47 -6.56 -5.39 -8.73
C VAL A 47 -7.22 -6.40 -9.66
N THR A 48 -7.48 -5.98 -10.88
CA THR A 48 -8.03 -6.87 -11.89
C THR A 48 -6.90 -7.62 -12.59
N SER A 49 -7.01 -8.95 -12.65
CA SER A 49 -6.11 -9.76 -13.47
C SER A 49 -6.46 -9.60 -14.94
N SER A 50 -5.48 -9.21 -15.76
CA SER A 50 -5.62 -9.18 -17.22
C SER A 50 -5.67 -10.57 -17.84
N GLN A 51 -5.33 -11.62 -17.09
CA GLN A 51 -5.34 -13.00 -17.59
C GLN A 51 -6.73 -13.64 -17.44
N THR A 52 -7.33 -13.49 -16.27
CA THR A 52 -8.61 -14.15 -15.93
C THR A 52 -9.80 -13.18 -15.95
N GLY A 53 -9.54 -11.86 -15.96
CA GLY A 53 -10.57 -10.84 -15.75
C GLY A 53 -11.06 -10.78 -14.30
N ALA A 54 -10.52 -11.61 -13.40
CA ALA A 54 -10.96 -11.67 -12.01
C ALA A 54 -10.53 -10.41 -11.25
N ASN A 55 -11.41 -9.92 -10.37
CA ASN A 55 -11.08 -8.86 -9.44
C ASN A 55 -10.56 -9.46 -8.14
N ILE A 56 -9.27 -9.26 -7.86
CA ILE A 56 -8.57 -9.83 -6.71
C ILE A 56 -8.55 -8.79 -5.61
N SER A 57 -9.18 -9.09 -4.49
CA SER A 57 -9.17 -8.24 -3.30
C SER A 57 -8.05 -8.65 -2.36
N PHE A 58 -7.39 -7.68 -1.74
CA PHE A 58 -6.27 -7.94 -0.85
C PHE A 58 -6.20 -6.91 0.27
N LYS A 59 -5.47 -7.26 1.32
CA LYS A 59 -5.10 -6.38 2.43
C LYS A 59 -3.59 -6.28 2.50
N THR A 60 -3.09 -5.06 2.67
CA THR A 60 -1.66 -4.83 2.91
C THR A 60 -1.37 -4.59 4.38
N SER A 61 -0.18 -4.98 4.84
CA SER A 61 0.35 -4.62 6.16
C SER A 61 1.07 -3.28 6.11
N ASN A 62 1.43 -2.73 7.29
CA ASN A 62 2.23 -1.51 7.40
C ASN A 62 3.65 -1.63 6.83
N THR A 63 4.11 -2.86 6.54
CA THR A 63 5.41 -3.17 5.93
C THR A 63 5.28 -3.67 4.49
N CYS A 64 4.13 -3.43 3.84
CA CYS A 64 3.82 -3.93 2.50
C CYS A 64 3.84 -5.45 2.34
N GLY A 65 3.57 -6.19 3.42
CA GLY A 65 3.08 -7.57 3.30
C GLY A 65 1.71 -7.57 2.63
N VAL A 66 1.38 -8.62 1.88
CA VAL A 66 0.11 -8.72 1.16
C VAL A 66 -0.56 -10.04 1.46
N ASP A 67 -1.84 -9.96 1.81
CA ASP A 67 -2.71 -11.11 2.01
C ASP A 67 -3.91 -11.01 1.08
N SER A 68 -4.19 -12.08 0.35
CA SER A 68 -5.40 -12.18 -0.45
C SER A 68 -6.62 -12.29 0.44
N THR A 69 -7.64 -11.48 0.19
CA THR A 69 -8.94 -11.57 0.87
C THR A 69 -10.00 -12.23 -0.02
N GLY A 70 -9.71 -12.44 -1.30
CA GLY A 70 -10.58 -13.18 -2.22
C GLY A 70 -10.26 -12.96 -3.69
N GLY A 71 -10.76 -13.85 -4.54
CA GLY A 71 -10.74 -13.68 -6.00
C GLY A 71 -9.44 -14.06 -6.71
N ILE A 72 -8.42 -14.59 -6.00
CA ILE A 72 -7.25 -15.19 -6.64
C ILE A 72 -7.69 -16.40 -7.48
N GLY A 73 -7.38 -16.37 -8.77
CA GLY A 73 -7.61 -17.49 -9.65
C GLY A 73 -6.65 -18.65 -9.39
N PRO A 74 -6.96 -19.87 -9.89
CA PRO A 74 -5.99 -20.94 -9.93
C PRO A 74 -4.79 -20.46 -10.74
N ASN A 75 -3.57 -20.76 -10.26
CA ASN A 75 -2.31 -20.37 -10.91
C ASN A 75 -2.00 -18.86 -10.85
N GLU A 76 -2.61 -18.12 -9.92
CA GLU A 76 -2.27 -16.73 -9.63
C GLU A 76 -1.75 -16.57 -8.20
N SER A 77 -0.87 -15.60 -8.01
CA SER A 77 -0.30 -15.25 -6.70
C SER A 77 -0.21 -13.74 -6.55
N LEU A 78 -0.28 -13.27 -5.30
CA LEU A 78 -0.01 -11.88 -4.96
C LEU A 78 1.42 -11.75 -4.47
N SER A 79 2.06 -10.66 -4.88
CA SER A 79 3.41 -10.33 -4.47
C SER A 79 3.55 -8.83 -4.31
N ASN A 80 4.47 -8.43 -3.43
CA ASN A 80 4.91 -7.04 -3.38
C ASN A 80 5.96 -6.82 -4.48
N GLY A 81 5.64 -5.93 -5.41
CA GLY A 81 6.48 -5.53 -6.54
C GLY A 81 7.56 -4.51 -6.21
N GLY A 82 7.64 -4.05 -4.96
CA GLY A 82 8.55 -3.01 -4.51
C GLY A 82 7.87 -1.64 -4.36
N PRO A 83 8.64 -0.55 -4.45
CA PRO A 83 8.10 0.79 -4.23
C PRO A 83 7.11 1.21 -5.32
N CYS A 84 6.10 1.97 -4.87
CA CYS A 84 5.35 2.94 -5.65
C CYS A 84 5.80 4.35 -5.24
#